data_AF-A0A6J5UNJ7-F1
#
_entry.id   AF-A0A6J5UNJ7-F1
#
_cell.length_a   1.000
_cell.length_b   1.000
_cell.length_c   1.000
_cell.angle_alpha   90.00
_cell.angle_beta   90.00
_cell.angle_gamma   90.00
#
_symmetry.space_group_name_H-M   'P 1'
#
loop_
_entity.id
_entity.type
_entity.pdbx_description
1 polymer ?
#
loop_
_entity_poly.entity_id
_entity_poly.type
_entity_poly.pdbx_seq_one_letter_code
_entity_poly.pdbx_strand_id
1 'polypeptide(L)'
;MGALAHPIQKRVLCMNKVDLVEKKKDLLTVAEQFKDLPGYERHFMISGLKGSGVKDLTQYLMDQACVLFSNAFIAIISYGT
;
A
#
# COMPACT_ATOMS: atom_id res chain seq x y z
N MET A 1 12.73 -3.13 -9.37
CA MET A 1 11.95 -3.23 -8.11
C MET A 1 10.49 -3.04 -8.47
N GLY A 2 9.59 -3.99 -8.19
CA GLY A 2 8.15 -3.89 -8.51
C GLY A 2 7.67 -4.64 -9.76
N ALA A 3 8.58 -5.08 -10.64
CA ALA A 3 8.24 -5.85 -11.84
C ALA A 3 7.77 -7.29 -11.54
N LEU A 4 8.08 -7.82 -10.35
CA LEU A 4 7.69 -9.16 -9.90
C LEU A 4 7.11 -9.08 -8.49
N ALA A 5 6.06 -9.87 -8.25
CA ALA A 5 5.48 -10.06 -6.93
C ALA A 5 6.47 -10.74 -5.98
N HIS A 6 6.46 -10.35 -4.70
CA HIS A 6 7.16 -11.13 -3.68
C HIS A 6 6.29 -12.32 -3.29
N PRO A 7 6.84 -13.54 -3.21
CA PRO A 7 6.06 -14.71 -2.79
C PRO A 7 5.55 -14.69 -1.33
N ILE A 8 6.09 -13.81 -0.48
CA ILE A 8 5.86 -13.85 0.98
C ILE A 8 5.38 -12.49 1.48
N GLN A 9 6.07 -11.42 1.10
CA GLN A 9 5.81 -10.10 1.64
C GLN A 9 4.95 -9.25 0.69
N LYS A 10 3.74 -8.91 1.13
CA LYS A 10 2.91 -7.89 0.49
C LYS A 10 3.63 -6.54 0.47
N ARG A 11 3.53 -5.82 -0.64
CA ARG A 11 4.16 -4.49 -0.79
C ARG A 11 3.13 -3.48 -1.27
N VAL A 12 3.34 -2.25 -0.82
CA VAL A 12 2.52 -1.09 -1.16
C VAL A 12 3.43 -0.04 -1.77
N LEU A 13 3.01 0.59 -2.87
CA LEU A 13 3.73 1.72 -3.45
C LEU A 13 3.21 3.02 -2.86
N CYS A 14 4.10 3.83 -2.29
CA CYS A 14 3.78 5.17 -1.82
C CYS A 14 4.48 6.20 -2.71
N MET A 15 3.70 6.92 -3.51
CA MET A 15 4.15 8.07 -4.26
C MET A 15 4.10 9.30 -3.34
N ASN A 16 5.26 9.68 -2.81
CA ASN A 16 5.39 10.79 -1.86
C ASN A 16 5.66 12.13 -2.57
N LYS A 17 5.47 13.24 -1.84
CA LYS A 17 5.70 14.62 -2.28
C LYS A 17 4.74 15.09 -3.39
N VAL A 18 3.52 14.56 -3.41
CA VAL A 18 2.50 14.97 -4.39
C VAL A 18 2.13 16.45 -4.28
N ASP A 19 2.44 17.07 -3.15
CA ASP A 19 2.27 18.50 -2.91
C ASP A 19 3.27 19.39 -3.67
N LEU A 20 4.41 18.85 -4.09
CA LEU A 20 5.41 19.57 -4.91
C LEU A 20 5.11 19.48 -6.41
N VAL A 21 4.11 18.69 -6.80
CA VAL A 21 3.71 18.56 -8.20
C VAL A 21 2.70 19.64 -8.53
N GLU A 22 3.14 20.66 -9.27
CA GLU A 22 2.30 21.81 -9.64
C GLU A 22 1.16 21.40 -10.59
N LYS A 23 1.44 20.51 -11.54
CA LYS A 23 0.47 20.04 -12.54
C LYS A 23 -0.13 18.70 -12.11
N LYS A 24 -1.37 18.73 -11.66
CA LYS A 24 -2.11 17.50 -11.27
C LYS A 24 -2.20 16.44 -12.36
N LYS A 25 -2.11 16.82 -13.64
CA LYS A 25 -2.08 15.87 -14.76
C LYS A 25 -0.86 14.96 -14.70
N ASP A 26 0.27 15.46 -14.23
CA ASP A 26 1.51 14.68 -14.16
C ASP A 26 1.40 13.58 -13.09
N LEU A 27 0.64 13.82 -12.01
CA LEU A 27 0.32 12.79 -11.02
C LEU A 27 -0.49 11.64 -11.62
N LEU A 28 -1.44 11.94 -12.52
CA LEU A 28 -2.24 10.91 -13.20
C LEU A 28 -1.35 10.06 -14.12
N THR A 29 -0.47 10.70 -14.89
CA THR A 29 0.49 10.00 -15.76
C THR A 29 1.39 9.07 -14.95
N VAL A 30 1.89 9.54 -13.81
CA VAL A 30 2.69 8.72 -12.90
C VAL A 30 1.85 7.55 -12.39
N ALA A 31 0.63 7.80 -11.88
CA ALA A 31 -0.24 6.73 -11.41
C ALA A 31 -0.51 5.65 -12.48
N GLU A 32 -0.69 6.05 -13.74
CA GLU A 32 -0.86 5.12 -14.86
C GLU A 32 0.41 4.30 -15.14
N GLN A 33 1.59 4.92 -15.15
CA GLN A 33 2.87 4.23 -15.37
C GLN A 33 3.15 3.14 -14.33
N PHE A 34 2.71 3.36 -13.09
CA PHE A 34 2.94 2.43 -11.99
C PHE A 34 1.78 1.45 -11.77
N LYS A 35 0.64 1.60 -12.46
CA LYS A 35 -0.56 0.77 -12.22
C LYS A 35 -0.31 -0.70 -12.53
N ASP A 36 0.50 -0.98 -13.55
CA ASP A 36 0.70 -2.33 -14.10
C ASP A 36 1.87 -3.07 -13.43
N LEU A 37 2.40 -2.56 -12.33
CA LEU A 37 3.46 -3.23 -11.58
C LEU A 37 2.87 -4.32 -10.67
N PRO A 38 3.06 -5.61 -11.00
CA PRO A 38 2.48 -6.71 -10.22
C PRO A 38 3.14 -6.88 -8.85
N GLY A 39 4.26 -6.19 -8.61
CA GLY A 39 4.99 -6.21 -7.36
C GLY A 39 4.34 -5.45 -6.20
N TYR A 40 3.25 -4.72 -6.46
CA TYR A 40 2.55 -3.92 -5.47
C TYR A 40 1.06 -4.25 -5.45
N GLU A 41 0.52 -4.44 -4.25
CA GLU A 41 -0.90 -4.78 -4.05
C GLU A 41 -1.79 -3.54 -4.06
N ARG A 42 -1.26 -2.40 -3.60
CA ARG A 42 -1.92 -1.10 -3.58
C ARG A 42 -0.96 0.05 -3.79
N HIS A 43 -1.51 1.17 -4.25
CA HIS A 43 -0.80 2.41 -4.49
C HIS A 43 -1.43 3.55 -3.66
N PHE A 44 -0.58 4.39 -3.07
CA PHE A 44 -0.99 5.57 -2.32
C PHE A 44 -0.24 6.81 -2.82
N MET A 45 -0.96 7.91 -2.97
CA MET A 45 -0.40 9.23 -3.21
C MET A 45 -0.41 10.00 -1.90
N ILE A 46 0.75 10.38 -1.40
CA ILE A 46 0.89 11.02 -0.08
C ILE A 46 1.75 12.28 -0.15
N SER A 47 1.49 13.18 0.78
CA SER A 47 2.42 14.24 1.16
C SER A 47 2.81 14.03 2.61
N GLY A 48 4.03 13.54 2.85
CA GLY A 48 4.56 13.43 4.20
C GLY A 48 4.71 14.78 4.91
N LEU A 49 4.89 15.88 4.16
CA LEU A 49 5.02 17.23 4.73
C LEU A 49 3.67 17.84 5.11
N LYS A 50 2.64 17.66 4.28
CA LYS A 50 1.30 18.23 4.53
C LYS A 50 0.33 17.26 5.21
N GLY A 51 0.74 16.00 5.42
CA GLY A 51 -0.10 14.94 5.98
C GLY A 51 -1.21 14.42 5.06
N SER A 52 -1.29 14.90 3.80
CA SER A 52 -2.29 14.44 2.84
C SER A 52 -2.07 12.98 2.46
N GLY A 53 -3.12 12.16 2.45
CA GLY A 53 -3.07 10.73 2.13
C GLY A 53 -2.41 9.84 3.20
N VAL A 54 -1.80 10.43 4.23
CA VAL A 54 -1.12 9.66 5.30
C VAL A 54 -2.11 8.89 6.17
N LYS A 55 -3.28 9.48 6.46
CA LYS A 55 -4.33 8.80 7.23
C LYS A 55 -4.85 7.56 6.51
N ASP A 56 -5.07 7.65 5.21
CA ASP A 56 -5.56 6.53 4.39
C ASP A 56 -4.53 5.39 4.34
N LEU A 57 -3.24 5.74 4.20
CA LEU A 57 -2.15 4.77 4.28
C LEU A 57 -2.10 4.11 5.66
N THR A 58 -2.15 4.88 6.74
CA THR A 58 -2.12 4.34 8.11
C THR A 58 -3.31 3.44 8.38
N GLN A 59 -4.51 3.84 7.98
CA GLN A 59 -5.71 3.03 8.14
C GLN A 59 -5.59 1.70 7.39
N TYR A 60 -5.14 1.73 6.13
CA TYR A 60 -4.92 0.50 5.37
C TYR A 60 -3.91 -0.43 6.04
N LEU A 61 -2.79 0.11 6.56
CA LEU A 61 -1.79 -0.69 7.27
C LEU A 61 -2.37 -1.31 8.55
N MET A 62 -3.19 -0.57 9.30
CA MET A 62 -3.89 -1.08 10.48
C MET A 62 -4.87 -2.20 10.12
N ASP A 63 -5.67 -2.02 9.07
CA ASP A 63 -6.63 -3.03 8.62
C ASP A 63 -5.91 -4.32 8.19
N GLN A 64 -4.78 -4.21 7.47
CA GLN A 64 -3.97 -5.38 7.11
C GLN A 64 -3.41 -6.09 8.34
N ALA A 65 -2.96 -5.35 9.36
CA ALA A 65 -2.47 -5.93 10.61
C ALA A 65 -3.60 -6.68 11.35
N CYS A 66 -4.78 -6.08 11.49
CA CYS A 66 -5.95 -6.70 12.11
C CYS A 66 -6.35 -8.02 11.44
N VAL A 67 -6.41 -8.04 10.10
CA VAL A 67 -6.70 -9.26 9.33
C VAL A 67 -5.64 -10.34 9.58
N LEU A 68 -4.36 -9.95 9.66
CA LEU A 68 -3.28 -10.88 9.96
C LEU A 68 -3.44 -11.52 11.34
N PHE A 69 -3.79 -10.74 12.35
CA PHE A 69 -4.02 -11.22 13.72
C PHE A 69 -5.20 -12.18 13.79
N SER A 70 -6.32 -11.88 13.14
CA SER A 70 -7.48 -12.77 13.10
C SER A 70 -7.16 -14.11 12.41
N ASN A 71 -6.46 -14.07 11.28
CA ASN A 71 -6.11 -15.29 10.54
C ASN A 71 -5.11 -16.16 11.31
N ALA A 72 -4.12 -15.55 11.98
CA ALA A 72 -3.19 -16.29 12.83
C ALA A 72 -3.93 -16.97 14.00
N PHE A 73 -4.90 -16.28 14.61
CA PHE A 73 -5.68 -16.83 15.71
C PHE A 73 -6.57 -18.01 15.28
N ILE A 74 -7.25 -17.91 14.13
CA ILE A 74 -8.05 -19.01 13.56
C ILE A 74 -7.16 -20.21 13.22
N ALA A 75 -5.98 -19.99 12.63
CA ALA A 75 -5.04 -21.06 12.34
C ALA A 75 -4.61 -21.80 13.61
N ILE A 76 -4.27 -21.07 14.69
CA ILE A 76 -3.88 -21.68 15.97
C ILE A 76 -5.01 -22.57 16.53
N ILE A 77 -6.27 -22.13 16.44
CA ILE A 77 -7.41 -22.95 16.89
C ILE A 77 -7.59 -24.19 16.00
N SER A 78 -7.47 -24.04 14.68
CA SER A 78 -7.71 -25.13 13.73
C SER A 78 -6.61 -26.21 13.72
N TYR A 79 -5.37 -25.87 14.10
CA TYR A 79 -4.28 -26.84 14.25
C TYR A 79 -4.11 -27.34 15.70
N GLY A 80 -4.87 -26.78 16.65
CA GLY A 80 -4.86 -27.16 18.07
C GLY A 80 -5.92 -28.20 18.48
N THR A 81 -6.77 -28.64 17.55
CA THR A 81 -7.74 -29.74 17.68
C THR A 81 -7.39 -30.89 16.76
#